data_AF-A0AA43JH07-F1
#
_entry.id   AF-A0AA43JH07-F1
#
_cell.length_a   1.000
_cell.length_b   1.000
_cell.length_c   1.000
_cell.angle_alpha   90.00
_cell.angle_beta   90.00
_cell.angle_gamma   90.00
#
_symmetry.space_group_name_H-M   'P 1'
#
loop_
_entity.id
_entity.type
_entity.pdbx_description
1 polymer ?
#
loop_
_entity_poly.entity_id
_entity_poly.type
_entity_poly.pdbx_seq_one_letter_code
_entity_poly.pdbx_strand_id
1 'polypeptide(L)'
;MHVTPFLRLALALLLAASLPHALAQPKNSPSAYEPSVGQEGKDVVWVPTSDVLVAKMLDMAKVTPKDFVMDLGSGDGRTVIAAAKRGA
;
A
#
# COMPACT_ATOMS: atom_id res chain seq x y z
N MET A 1 57.94 -13.21 -13.97
CA MET A 1 57.28 -13.32 -12.65
C MET A 1 56.08 -14.26 -12.80
N HIS A 2 56.25 -15.53 -12.44
CA HIS A 2 55.21 -16.55 -12.61
C HIS A 2 54.30 -16.52 -11.38
N VAL A 3 53.10 -15.99 -11.54
CA VAL A 3 52.06 -16.04 -10.50
C VAL A 3 51.58 -17.49 -10.41
N THR A 4 51.73 -18.12 -9.24
CA THR A 4 51.44 -19.54 -9.05
C THR A 4 49.95 -19.85 -9.28
N PRO A 5 49.60 -20.99 -9.91
CA PRO A 5 48.21 -21.33 -10.24
C PRO A 5 47.30 -21.41 -9.02
N PHE A 6 47.88 -21.72 -7.84
CA PHE A 6 47.19 -21.71 -6.55
C PHE A 6 46.67 -20.33 -6.14
N LEU A 7 47.37 -19.24 -6.46
CA LEU A 7 46.93 -17.89 -6.12
C LEU A 7 45.76 -17.42 -6.99
N ARG A 8 45.71 -17.88 -8.25
CA ARG A 8 44.59 -17.61 -9.18
C ARG A 8 43.33 -18.37 -8.78
N LEU A 9 43.48 -19.62 -8.32
CA LEU A 9 42.35 -20.43 -7.87
C LEU A 9 41.74 -19.90 -6.56
N ALA A 10 42.58 -19.47 -5.62
CA ALA A 10 42.13 -18.84 -4.38
C ALA A 10 41.37 -17.53 -4.64
N LEU A 11 41.85 -16.70 -5.58
CA LEU A 11 41.18 -15.45 -5.95
C LEU A 11 39.84 -15.70 -6.68
N ALA A 12 39.76 -16.74 -7.52
CA ALA A 12 38.51 -17.14 -8.18
C ALA A 12 37.46 -17.68 -7.18
N LEU A 13 37.87 -18.41 -6.15
CA LEU A 13 36.97 -18.86 -5.08
C LEU A 13 36.46 -17.68 -4.22
N LEU A 14 37.34 -16.72 -3.91
CA LEU A 14 36.96 -15.50 -3.17
C LEU A 14 35.99 -14.62 -3.94
N LEU A 15 36.12 -14.56 -5.27
CA LEU A 15 35.21 -13.78 -6.12
C LEU A 15 33.87 -14.49 -6.37
N ALA A 16 33.82 -15.84 -6.35
CA ALA A 16 32.59 -16.60 -6.48
C ALA A 16 31.73 -16.60 -5.19
N ALA A 17 32.36 -16.46 -4.02
CA ALA A 17 31.67 -16.46 -2.72
C ALA A 17 30.85 -15.19 -2.45
N SER A 18 31.03 -14.12 -3.24
CA SER A 18 30.30 -12.85 -3.09
C SER A 18 29.06 -12.70 -3.99
N LEU A 19 28.81 -13.61 -4.94
CA LEU A 19 27.64 -13.54 -5.82
C LEU A 19 26.27 -13.89 -5.19
N PRO A 20 26.12 -14.70 -4.12
CA PRO A 20 24.77 -15.07 -3.67
C PRO A 20 24.08 -14.00 -2.81
N HIS A 21 24.74 -12.89 -2.44
CA HIS A 21 24.11 -11.82 -1.65
C HIS A 21 23.13 -10.94 -2.44
N ALA A 22 23.03 -11.13 -3.77
CA ALA A 22 22.09 -10.41 -4.62
C ALA A 22 20.71 -11.08 -4.76
N LEU A 23 20.49 -12.26 -4.14
CA LEU A 23 19.19 -12.92 -4.16
C LEU A 23 18.33 -12.42 -3.01
N ALA A 24 17.48 -11.45 -3.32
CA ALA A 24 16.25 -11.08 -2.61
C ALA A 24 16.39 -10.92 -1.09
N GLN A 25 16.73 -9.70 -0.64
CA GLN A 25 16.36 -9.31 0.72
C GLN A 25 14.83 -9.43 0.84
N PRO A 26 14.29 -10.09 1.88
CA PRO A 26 12.87 -10.00 2.17
C PRO A 26 12.58 -8.52 2.37
N LYS A 27 11.79 -7.95 1.45
CA LYS A 27 11.19 -6.63 1.66
C LYS A 27 10.39 -6.80 2.94
N ASN A 28 10.86 -6.20 4.04
CA ASN A 28 10.05 -5.95 5.21
C ASN A 28 8.88 -5.10 4.70
N SER A 29 7.82 -5.78 4.26
CA SER A 29 6.56 -5.13 3.98
C SER A 29 6.19 -4.52 5.32
N PRO A 30 6.00 -3.20 5.41
CA PRO A 30 5.30 -2.66 6.57
C PRO A 30 4.05 -3.53 6.72
N SER A 31 3.72 -3.98 7.93
CA SER A 31 2.48 -4.73 8.17
C SER A 31 1.36 -4.04 7.38
N ALA A 32 0.53 -4.82 6.70
CA ALA A 32 -0.58 -4.27 5.91
C ALA A 32 -1.21 -3.11 6.69
N TYR A 33 -1.18 -1.91 6.11
CA TYR A 33 -1.65 -0.73 6.80
C TYR A 33 -3.14 -0.92 7.10
N GLU A 34 -3.47 -1.13 8.37
CA GLU A 34 -4.84 -1.18 8.85
C GLU A 34 -5.17 0.13 9.56
N PRO A 35 -6.13 0.92 9.06
CA PRO A 35 -6.57 2.13 9.75
C PRO A 35 -7.25 1.78 11.07
N SER A 36 -6.97 2.57 12.11
CA SER A 36 -7.61 2.45 13.43
C SER A 36 -8.24 3.77 13.86
N VAL A 37 -9.36 3.70 14.60
CA VAL A 37 -10.10 4.91 14.99
C VAL A 37 -9.22 5.75 15.92
N GLY A 38 -9.05 7.03 15.58
CA GLY A 38 -8.28 7.95 16.40
C GLY A 38 -6.76 7.78 16.31
N GLN A 39 -6.24 7.16 15.24
CA GLN A 39 -4.80 7.11 14.99
C GLN A 39 -4.20 8.52 14.87
N GLU A 40 -3.31 8.88 15.78
CA GLU A 40 -2.52 10.12 15.72
C GLU A 40 -1.42 10.02 14.64
N GLY A 41 -1.12 11.12 13.95
CA GLY A 41 0.06 11.19 13.06
C GLY A 41 -0.14 11.84 11.69
N LYS A 42 -1.35 12.31 11.34
CA LYS A 42 -1.62 13.16 10.16
C LYS A 42 -2.65 14.22 10.51
N ASP A 43 -2.71 15.30 9.72
CA ASP A 43 -3.70 16.40 9.85
C ASP A 43 -5.17 15.93 9.81
N VAL A 44 -5.40 14.64 9.51
CA VAL A 44 -6.72 14.01 9.44
C VAL A 44 -6.66 12.64 10.14
N VAL A 45 -7.47 12.48 11.18
CA VAL A 45 -7.68 11.20 11.89
C VAL A 45 -8.69 10.32 11.15
N TRP A 46 -8.57 9.00 11.22
CA TRP A 46 -9.60 8.10 10.71
C TRP A 46 -10.73 7.97 11.73
N VAL A 47 -11.93 8.43 11.34
CA VAL A 47 -13.18 8.25 12.09
C VAL A 47 -14.28 7.94 11.06
N PRO A 48 -14.97 6.79 11.16
CA PRO A 48 -15.94 6.39 10.14
C PRO A 48 -17.22 7.23 10.18
N THR A 49 -17.68 7.67 9.01
CA THR A 49 -19.02 8.26 8.83
C THR A 49 -20.08 7.17 8.99
N SER A 50 -21.13 7.42 9.80
CA SER A 50 -22.22 6.45 9.96
C SER A 50 -22.98 6.18 8.65
N ASP A 51 -23.48 4.96 8.45
CA ASP A 51 -24.17 4.57 7.22
C ASP A 51 -25.42 5.42 6.93
N VAL A 52 -26.15 5.81 7.98
CA VAL A 52 -27.32 6.70 7.88
C VAL A 52 -26.92 8.07 7.34
N LEU A 53 -25.79 8.60 7.81
CA LEU A 53 -25.28 9.89 7.33
C LEU A 53 -24.76 9.78 5.89
N VAL A 54 -24.04 8.71 5.54
CA VAL A 54 -23.63 8.43 4.14
C VAL A 54 -24.85 8.39 3.22
N ALA A 55 -25.90 7.65 3.59
CA ALA A 55 -27.11 7.57 2.80
C ALA A 55 -27.76 8.95 2.60
N LYS A 56 -27.84 9.76 3.67
CA LYS A 56 -28.39 11.11 3.61
C LYS A 56 -27.55 12.06 2.75
N MET A 57 -26.22 11.96 2.81
CA MET A 57 -25.31 12.74 1.96
C MET A 57 -25.54 12.44 0.48
N LEU A 58 -25.62 11.16 0.12
CA LEU A 58 -25.88 10.73 -1.26
C LEU A 58 -27.28 11.16 -1.75
N ASP A 59 -28.30 11.14 -0.87
CA ASP A 59 -29.64 11.65 -1.18
C ASP A 59 -29.62 13.16 -1.43
N MET A 60 -28.93 13.93 -0.58
CA MET A 60 -28.81 15.38 -0.69
C MET A 60 -28.07 15.80 -1.95
N ALA A 61 -27.01 15.08 -2.31
CA ALA A 61 -26.25 15.30 -3.53
C ALA A 61 -27.00 14.84 -4.80
N LYS A 62 -28.12 14.11 -4.65
CA LYS A 62 -28.93 13.56 -5.75
C LYS A 62 -28.09 12.74 -6.73
N VAL A 63 -27.21 11.90 -6.19
CA VAL A 63 -26.30 11.07 -6.98
C VAL A 63 -27.08 10.18 -7.95
N THR A 64 -26.61 10.14 -9.21
CA THR A 64 -27.19 9.41 -10.33
C THR A 64 -26.12 8.55 -11.03
N PRO A 65 -26.51 7.60 -11.91
CA PRO A 65 -25.56 6.82 -12.70
C PRO A 65 -24.72 7.59 -13.72
N LYS A 66 -24.90 8.90 -13.83
CA LYS A 66 -24.12 9.77 -14.72
C LYS A 66 -23.00 10.49 -13.97
N ASP A 67 -22.98 10.38 -12.65
CA ASP A 67 -22.05 11.11 -11.80
C ASP A 67 -20.76 10.34 -11.60
N PHE A 68 -19.65 11.07 -11.52
CA PHE A 68 -18.38 10.51 -11.09
C PHE A 68 -18.14 10.92 -9.64
N VAL A 69 -18.16 9.95 -8.73
CA VAL A 69 -18.02 10.20 -7.28
C VAL A 69 -16.59 9.95 -6.83
N MET A 70 -15.97 10.95 -6.22
CA MET A 70 -14.64 10.86 -5.61
C MET A 70 -14.73 11.22 -4.12
N ASP A 71 -14.21 10.33 -3.28
CA ASP A 71 -14.17 10.50 -1.82
C ASP A 71 -12.74 10.81 -1.34
N LEU A 72 -12.52 12.05 -0.93
CA LEU A 72 -11.21 12.51 -0.48
C LEU A 72 -10.97 12.06 0.96
N GLY A 73 -10.31 10.92 1.09
CA GLY A 73 -10.06 10.27 2.39
C GLY A 73 -11.06 9.16 2.68
N SER A 74 -11.24 8.24 1.74
CA SER A 74 -12.31 7.22 1.79
C SER A 74 -12.24 6.25 2.96
N GLY A 75 -11.08 6.13 3.64
CA GLY A 75 -10.93 5.24 4.78
C GLY A 75 -11.21 3.78 4.40
N ASP A 76 -12.30 3.23 4.93
CA ASP A 76 -12.76 1.87 4.61
C ASP A 76 -13.59 1.77 3.32
N GLY A 77 -13.76 2.89 2.60
CA GLY A 77 -14.43 2.95 1.31
C GLY A 77 -15.95 2.94 1.38
N ARG A 78 -16.57 3.00 2.58
CA ARG A 78 -18.03 2.87 2.72
C ARG A 78 -18.84 3.84 1.86
N THR A 79 -18.38 5.08 1.69
CA THR A 79 -19.07 6.12 0.91
C THR A 79 -19.09 5.78 -0.58
N VAL A 80 -17.93 5.45 -1.16
CA VAL A 80 -17.81 5.10 -2.59
C VAL A 80 -18.49 3.77 -2.90
N ILE A 81 -18.44 2.80 -1.98
CA ILE A 81 -19.19 1.55 -2.10
C ILE A 81 -20.70 1.82 -2.09
N ALA A 82 -21.18 2.69 -1.19
CA ALA A 82 -22.59 3.07 -1.13
C ALA A 82 -23.03 3.83 -2.39
N ALA A 83 -22.19 4.72 -2.93
CA ALA A 83 -22.45 5.42 -4.19
C ALA A 83 -22.54 4.43 -5.37
N ALA A 84 -21.58 3.51 -5.50
CA ALA A 84 -21.57 2.49 -6.54
C ALA A 84 -22.80 1.56 -6.48
N LYS A 85 -23.23 1.18 -5.26
CA LYS A 85 -24.47 0.40 -5.06
C LYS A 85 -25.73 1.13 -5.53
N ARG A 86 -25.71 2.48 -5.60
CA ARG A 86 -26.81 3.30 -6.14
C ARG A 86 -26.68 3.54 -7.65
N GLY A 87 -25.61 3.05 -8.27
CA GLY A 87 -25.39 3.07 -9.71
C GLY A 87 -24.48 4.18 -10.21
N ALA A 88 -23.89 5.00 -9.33
CA ALA A 88 -22.82 5.93 -9.70
C ALA A 88 -21.53 5.20 -10.11
#